data_AF-A0A1B8ZSL4-F1
#
_entry.id   AF-A0A1B8ZSL4-F1
#
_cell.length_a   1.000
_cell.length_b   1.000
_cell.length_c   1.000
_cell.angle_alpha   90.00
_cell.angle_beta   90.00
_cell.angle_gamma   90.00
#
_symmetry.space_group_name_H-M   'P 1'
#
loop_
_entity.id
_entity.type
_entity.pdbx_description
1 polymer ?
#
loop_
_entity_poly.entity_id
_entity_poly.type
_entity_poly.pdbx_seq_one_letter_code
_entity_poly.pdbx_strand_id
1 'polypeptide(L)'
;MEPVSTIYFIDNPYPDGHTIETFSWSGRIDEYGFIWFDFHLKTENYYANDDENIEEEDENLSDWDSKIVWRNYHACTLSSHYWGEQRGIRINNLDEKLDFDAVVQNDLFSNDLPSEEHSDDDDLAFSIYLLGHDSCAGHQIRFSKTDNNRYNIIWTGKIALTYAGDDEFSHDFKAEIFNAEFEGFHYPKTWSLEKATEMFKARLANFEAYEFVDLNPKSNKREYKLDQLK
;
A
#
# COMPACT_ATOMS: atom_id res chain seq x y z
N MET A 1 -22.27 10.61 9.45
CA MET A 1 -21.84 9.67 8.42
C MET A 1 -20.35 9.48 8.67
N GLU A 2 -19.88 8.24 8.83
CA GLU A 2 -18.44 8.00 8.93
C GLU A 2 -17.77 8.46 7.63
N PRO A 3 -16.56 9.03 7.69
CA PRO A 3 -15.85 9.41 6.47
C PRO A 3 -15.55 8.15 5.64
N VAL A 4 -15.76 8.27 4.33
CA VAL A 4 -15.52 7.19 3.37
C VAL A 4 -14.10 7.34 2.84
N SER A 5 -13.33 6.25 2.86
CA SER A 5 -11.97 6.24 2.30
C SER A 5 -12.04 6.32 0.78
N THR A 6 -11.24 7.21 0.18
CA THR A 6 -11.31 7.55 -1.24
C THR A 6 -9.90 7.72 -1.82
N ILE A 7 -9.69 7.29 -3.07
CA ILE A 7 -8.50 7.61 -3.86
C ILE A 7 -8.87 8.51 -5.04
N TYR A 8 -8.07 9.53 -5.24
CA TYR A 8 -8.17 10.51 -6.31
C TYR A 8 -7.01 10.27 -7.29
N PHE A 9 -7.33 10.15 -8.57
CA PHE A 9 -6.36 10.21 -9.65
C PHE A 9 -6.48 11.59 -10.29
N ILE A 10 -5.43 12.39 -10.18
CA ILE A 10 -5.50 13.83 -10.46
C ILE A 10 -5.70 14.05 -11.97
N ASP A 11 -6.60 14.98 -12.30
CA ASP A 11 -6.96 15.33 -13.68
C ASP A 11 -7.52 14.17 -14.52
N ASN A 12 -8.06 13.12 -13.88
CA ASN A 12 -8.81 12.08 -14.61
C ASN A 12 -10.30 12.48 -14.80
N PRO A 13 -11.09 11.68 -15.56
CA PRO A 13 -12.51 11.94 -15.80
C PRO A 13 -13.44 11.80 -14.57
N TYR A 14 -12.91 11.44 -13.39
CA TYR A 14 -13.66 11.16 -12.16
C TYR A 14 -13.20 12.08 -11.02
N PRO A 15 -13.63 13.37 -11.00
CA PRO A 15 -13.09 14.39 -10.10
C PRO A 15 -13.42 14.14 -8.61
N ASP A 16 -14.49 13.40 -8.33
CA ASP A 16 -14.90 13.07 -6.96
C ASP A 16 -14.10 11.89 -6.35
N GLY A 17 -13.21 11.27 -7.14
CA GLY A 17 -12.40 10.12 -6.76
C GLY A 17 -13.20 8.82 -6.72
N HIS A 18 -12.54 7.77 -6.25
CA HIS A 18 -13.05 6.41 -6.20
C HIS A 18 -13.04 5.87 -4.78
N THR A 19 -14.18 5.34 -4.33
CA THR A 19 -14.30 4.70 -3.03
C THR A 19 -13.29 3.56 -2.91
N ILE A 20 -12.61 3.47 -1.78
CA ILE A 20 -11.76 2.35 -1.43
C ILE A 20 -12.62 1.25 -0.81
N GLU A 21 -12.84 0.16 -1.56
CA GLU A 21 -13.60 -1.02 -1.11
C GLU A 21 -12.81 -1.82 -0.07
N THR A 22 -11.50 -1.94 -0.27
CA THR A 22 -10.62 -2.72 0.61
C THR A 22 -9.32 -1.98 0.85
N PHE A 23 -8.92 -1.91 2.12
CA PHE A 23 -7.60 -1.45 2.53
C PHE A 23 -7.06 -2.35 3.64
N SER A 24 -5.82 -2.79 3.50
CA SER A 24 -5.08 -3.47 4.56
C SER A 24 -3.69 -2.87 4.71
N TRP A 25 -3.26 -2.71 5.96
CA TRP A 25 -1.93 -2.25 6.32
C TRP A 25 -1.32 -3.23 7.32
N SER A 26 -0.23 -3.87 6.94
CA SER A 26 0.52 -4.79 7.78
C SER A 26 2.02 -4.46 7.72
N GLY A 27 2.82 -5.18 8.47
CA GLY A 27 4.26 -5.14 8.30
C GLY A 27 4.84 -6.54 8.16
N ARG A 28 6.10 -6.62 7.75
CA ARG A 28 6.86 -7.87 7.75
C ARG A 28 8.31 -7.63 8.11
N ILE A 29 8.92 -8.61 8.75
CA ILE A 29 10.39 -8.71 8.86
C ILE A 29 10.90 -9.68 7.80
N ASP A 30 11.98 -9.33 7.11
CA ASP A 30 12.62 -10.22 6.13
C ASP A 30 13.74 -11.07 6.72
N GLU A 31 14.36 -11.90 5.87
CA GLU A 31 15.43 -12.81 6.26
C GLU A 31 16.68 -12.10 6.81
N TYR A 32 16.86 -10.83 6.47
CA TYR A 32 18.00 -9.98 6.85
C TYR A 32 17.68 -9.10 8.07
N GLY A 33 16.43 -9.08 8.52
CA GLY A 33 15.97 -8.30 9.67
C GLY A 33 15.58 -6.87 9.31
N PHE A 34 15.39 -6.55 8.03
CA PHE A 34 14.69 -5.33 7.66
C PHE A 34 13.20 -5.50 7.90
N ILE A 35 12.58 -4.43 8.38
CA ILE A 35 11.16 -4.35 8.65
C ILE A 35 10.55 -3.42 7.61
N TRP A 36 9.45 -3.87 7.04
CA TRP A 36 8.76 -3.24 5.94
C TRP A 36 7.28 -3.07 6.31
N PHE A 37 6.66 -1.98 5.87
CA PHE A 37 5.21 -1.88 5.80
C PHE A 37 4.70 -2.33 4.44
N ASP A 38 3.59 -3.04 4.50
CA ASP A 38 2.84 -3.56 3.38
C ASP A 38 1.47 -2.92 3.34
N PHE A 39 1.08 -2.51 2.14
CA PHE A 39 -0.23 -1.91 1.90
C PHE A 39 -0.90 -2.63 0.72
N HIS A 40 -2.21 -2.76 0.83
CA HIS A 40 -3.06 -3.18 -0.26
C HIS A 40 -4.30 -2.30 -0.25
N LEU A 41 -4.62 -1.75 -1.41
CA LEU A 41 -5.78 -0.91 -1.65
C LEU A 41 -6.47 -1.43 -2.91
N LYS A 42 -7.79 -1.58 -2.83
CA LYS A 42 -8.64 -1.86 -3.99
C LYS A 42 -9.84 -0.92 -3.96
N THR A 43 -10.14 -0.30 -5.10
CA THR A 43 -11.32 0.56 -5.24
C THR A 43 -12.57 -0.23 -5.58
N GLU A 44 -13.73 0.39 -5.40
CA GLU A 44 -14.93 0.00 -6.14
C GLU A 44 -14.69 0.17 -7.65
N ASN A 45 -15.65 -0.29 -8.45
CA ASN A 45 -15.60 0.00 -9.88
C ASN A 45 -15.67 1.52 -10.10
N TYR A 46 -14.89 2.06 -11.04
CA TYR A 46 -14.84 3.48 -11.35
C TYR A 46 -16.22 4.06 -11.72
N TYR A 47 -17.12 3.24 -12.26
CA TYR A 47 -18.49 3.61 -12.61
C TYR A 47 -19.52 3.34 -11.50
N ALA A 48 -19.12 3.00 -10.27
CA ALA A 48 -20.06 2.63 -9.20
C ALA A 48 -21.04 3.75 -8.82
N ASN A 49 -20.60 5.00 -8.91
CA ASN A 49 -21.40 6.19 -8.58
C ASN A 49 -21.68 7.07 -9.81
N ASP A 50 -21.58 6.50 -11.01
CA ASP A 50 -21.66 7.23 -12.28
C ASP A 50 -22.73 6.61 -13.18
N ASP A 51 -23.91 7.22 -13.17
CA ASP A 51 -25.07 6.80 -13.95
C ASP A 51 -25.02 7.29 -15.42
N GLU A 52 -23.95 7.97 -15.83
CA GLU A 52 -23.84 8.47 -17.21
C GLU A 52 -23.74 7.33 -18.21
N ASN A 53 -24.62 7.34 -19.22
CA ASN A 53 -24.51 6.42 -20.35
C ASN A 53 -23.57 7.04 -21.39
N ILE A 54 -22.35 6.53 -21.46
CA ILE A 54 -21.31 6.98 -22.38
C ILE A 54 -21.28 5.98 -23.54
N GLU A 55 -22.00 6.30 -24.60
CA GLU A 55 -22.06 5.47 -25.81
C GLU A 55 -20.95 5.82 -26.81
N GLU A 56 -20.51 7.08 -26.82
CA GLU A 56 -19.46 7.60 -27.71
C GLU A 56 -18.60 8.61 -26.94
N GLU A 57 -17.29 8.57 -27.19
CA GLU A 57 -16.30 9.52 -26.66
C GLU A 57 -15.36 9.91 -27.82
N ASP A 58 -14.66 11.04 -27.72
CA ASP A 58 -13.71 11.46 -28.75
C ASP A 58 -12.55 10.45 -28.84
N GLU A 59 -12.39 9.82 -30.02
CA GLU A 59 -11.35 8.83 -30.29
C GLU A 59 -9.92 9.40 -30.21
N ASN A 60 -9.77 10.73 -30.11
CA ASN A 60 -8.47 11.40 -29.96
C ASN A 60 -8.07 11.64 -28.50
N LEU A 61 -8.89 11.27 -27.51
CA LEU A 61 -8.50 11.36 -26.11
C LEU A 61 -7.34 10.41 -25.80
N SER A 62 -6.50 10.83 -24.87
CA SER A 62 -5.51 9.93 -24.27
C SER A 62 -6.21 8.85 -23.43
N ASP A 63 -5.52 7.76 -23.13
CA ASP A 63 -6.05 6.71 -22.24
C ASP A 63 -6.39 7.28 -20.85
N TRP A 64 -5.61 8.26 -20.35
CA TRP A 64 -5.88 8.94 -19.09
C TRP A 64 -7.17 9.76 -19.12
N ASP A 65 -7.43 10.44 -20.23
CA ASP A 65 -8.58 11.34 -20.38
C ASP A 65 -9.86 10.62 -20.84
N SER A 66 -9.76 9.38 -21.35
CA SER A 66 -10.91 8.63 -21.86
C SER A 66 -11.67 7.92 -20.75
N LYS A 67 -12.87 8.41 -20.43
CA LYS A 67 -13.76 7.81 -19.43
C LYS A 67 -14.18 6.38 -19.83
N ILE A 68 -14.29 6.07 -21.13
CA ILE A 68 -14.54 4.70 -21.61
C ILE A 68 -13.38 3.76 -21.26
N VAL A 69 -12.13 4.19 -21.44
CA VAL A 69 -10.95 3.38 -21.11
C VAL A 69 -10.94 3.01 -19.63
N TRP A 70 -11.13 3.98 -18.73
CA TRP A 70 -11.26 3.72 -17.30
C TRP A 70 -12.32 2.65 -17.01
N ARG A 71 -13.55 2.82 -17.54
CA ARG A 71 -14.65 1.86 -17.34
C ARG A 71 -14.29 0.43 -17.75
N ASN A 72 -13.50 0.25 -18.81
CA ASN A 72 -13.07 -1.07 -19.28
C ASN A 72 -12.09 -1.76 -18.33
N TYR A 73 -11.31 -1.01 -17.54
CA TYR A 73 -10.40 -1.58 -16.53
C TYR A 73 -11.06 -1.79 -15.17
N HIS A 74 -12.30 -1.32 -15.00
CA HIS A 74 -13.18 -1.53 -13.86
C HIS A 74 -12.72 -0.85 -12.57
N ALA A 75 -11.59 -1.23 -11.98
CA ALA A 75 -11.18 -0.79 -10.65
C ALA A 75 -9.66 -0.77 -10.50
N CYS A 76 -9.18 0.06 -9.57
CA CYS A 76 -7.78 0.14 -9.22
C CYS A 76 -7.42 -0.91 -8.17
N THR A 77 -6.28 -1.57 -8.34
CA THR A 77 -5.59 -2.30 -7.26
C THR A 77 -4.18 -1.74 -7.11
N LEU A 78 -3.81 -1.31 -5.91
CA LEU A 78 -2.48 -0.80 -5.58
C LEU A 78 -1.94 -1.60 -4.40
N SER A 79 -0.81 -2.29 -4.56
CA SER A 79 -0.35 -3.24 -3.53
C SER A 79 1.13 -3.54 -3.56
N SER A 80 1.70 -3.80 -2.38
CA SER A 80 3.08 -4.28 -2.22
C SER A 80 3.19 -5.81 -2.22
N HIS A 81 2.06 -6.54 -2.22
CA HIS A 81 2.10 -7.99 -1.99
C HIS A 81 1.04 -8.79 -2.77
N TYR A 82 0.23 -8.14 -3.61
CA TYR A 82 -0.87 -8.83 -4.32
C TYR A 82 -0.38 -9.70 -5.48
N TRP A 83 0.58 -9.22 -6.27
CA TRP A 83 1.11 -9.94 -7.44
C TRP A 83 2.48 -10.60 -7.22
N GLY A 84 3.08 -10.46 -6.03
CA GLY A 84 4.42 -10.96 -5.73
C GLY A 84 5.04 -10.25 -4.52
N GLU A 85 6.35 -10.38 -4.33
CA GLU A 85 7.07 -9.71 -3.23
C GLU A 85 7.61 -8.35 -3.69
N GLN A 86 6.73 -7.37 -3.95
CA GLN A 86 7.20 -5.98 -4.00
C GLN A 86 7.72 -5.56 -2.62
N ARG A 87 8.57 -4.54 -2.59
CA ARG A 87 9.32 -4.19 -1.38
C ARG A 87 8.44 -3.55 -0.29
N GLY A 88 7.35 -2.89 -0.64
CA GLY A 88 6.66 -2.02 0.30
C GLY A 88 7.61 -0.92 0.81
N ILE A 89 7.33 -0.39 2.00
CA ILE A 89 8.13 0.72 2.59
C ILE A 89 9.01 0.21 3.70
N ARG A 90 10.34 0.32 3.57
CA ARG A 90 11.28 -0.01 4.65
C ARG A 90 11.15 1.01 5.77
N ILE A 91 10.98 0.55 7.01
CA ILE A 91 10.77 1.44 8.16
C ILE A 91 11.91 1.41 9.19
N ASN A 92 12.88 0.50 9.06
CA ASN A 92 14.02 0.43 9.98
C ASN A 92 15.37 0.55 9.28
N ASN A 93 16.38 0.83 10.10
CA ASN A 93 17.79 0.57 9.81
C ASN A 93 18.30 -0.55 10.72
N LEU A 94 19.35 -1.26 10.33
CA LEU A 94 19.87 -2.40 11.11
C LEU A 94 20.69 -1.98 12.34
N ASP A 95 21.09 -0.71 12.43
CA ASP A 95 21.95 -0.20 13.51
C ASP A 95 21.14 0.23 14.74
N GLU A 96 19.83 0.38 14.60
CA GLU A 96 18.94 0.90 15.64
C GLU A 96 17.72 0.02 15.80
N LYS A 97 17.10 0.09 16.98
CA LYS A 97 15.80 -0.54 17.22
C LYS A 97 14.70 0.37 16.71
N LEU A 98 13.76 -0.21 15.98
CA LEU A 98 12.58 0.43 15.45
C LEU A 98 11.59 0.76 16.58
N ASP A 99 11.27 2.03 16.77
CA ASP A 99 10.14 2.48 17.56
C ASP A 99 8.94 2.73 16.65
N PHE A 100 7.93 1.86 16.72
CA PHE A 100 6.74 1.94 15.87
C PHE A 100 5.98 3.26 16.04
N ASP A 101 5.81 3.73 17.28
CA ASP A 101 5.07 4.98 17.54
C ASP A 101 5.82 6.18 16.98
N ALA A 102 7.17 6.14 16.96
CA ALA A 102 7.97 7.17 16.30
C ALA A 102 7.85 7.09 14.77
N VAL A 103 7.83 5.88 14.18
CA VAL A 103 7.68 5.69 12.73
C VAL A 103 6.38 6.30 12.23
N VAL A 104 5.26 5.97 12.86
CA VAL A 104 3.93 6.45 12.43
C VAL A 104 3.69 7.93 12.76
N GLN A 105 4.62 8.61 13.43
CA GLN A 105 4.59 10.08 13.60
C GLN A 105 5.32 10.82 12.49
N ASN A 106 6.12 10.13 11.67
CA ASN A 106 6.91 10.72 10.59
C ASN A 106 6.29 10.41 9.23
N ASP A 107 6.61 11.25 8.24
CA ASP A 107 6.31 10.96 6.85
C ASP A 107 7.19 9.82 6.36
N LEU A 108 6.58 8.82 5.73
CA LEU A 108 7.29 7.73 5.08
C LEU A 108 7.38 7.99 3.58
N PHE A 109 8.52 7.62 2.99
CA PHE A 109 8.78 7.83 1.57
C PHE A 109 9.28 6.53 0.93
N SER A 110 8.84 6.26 -0.29
CA SER A 110 9.56 5.33 -1.17
C SER A 110 10.66 6.10 -1.90
N ASN A 111 11.86 5.52 -1.96
CA ASN A 111 12.98 6.07 -2.73
C ASN A 111 13.10 5.30 -4.06
N ASP A 112 12.00 5.18 -4.80
CA ASP A 112 11.85 4.30 -5.97
C ASP A 112 11.52 5.05 -7.26
N LEU A 113 11.55 6.38 -7.27
CA LEU A 113 11.50 7.13 -8.53
C LEU A 113 12.78 6.83 -9.33
N PRO A 114 12.66 6.46 -10.62
CA PRO A 114 13.82 6.26 -11.47
C PRO A 114 14.71 7.50 -11.46
N SER A 115 16.01 7.28 -11.34
CA SER A 115 17.02 8.32 -11.50
C SER A 115 17.88 7.97 -12.71
N GLU A 116 18.61 8.95 -13.25
CA GLU A 116 19.53 8.70 -14.39
C GLU A 116 20.55 7.57 -14.09
N GLU A 117 20.77 7.22 -12.81
CA GLU A 117 21.70 6.19 -12.37
C GLU A 117 21.04 4.84 -12.02
N HIS A 118 19.71 4.77 -11.88
CA HIS A 118 18.97 3.57 -11.46
C HIS A 118 17.61 3.48 -12.16
N SER A 119 17.47 2.53 -13.09
CA SER A 119 16.32 2.38 -13.99
C SER A 119 15.67 1.00 -13.97
N ASP A 120 15.96 0.17 -12.96
CA ASP A 120 15.36 -1.17 -12.90
C ASP A 120 13.97 -1.08 -12.24
N ASP A 121 12.91 -1.23 -13.05
CA ASP A 121 11.50 -1.26 -12.63
C ASP A 121 11.20 -2.32 -11.55
N ASP A 122 12.08 -3.31 -11.40
CA ASP A 122 11.97 -4.39 -10.41
C ASP A 122 12.10 -3.91 -8.95
N ASP A 123 12.45 -2.64 -8.72
CA ASP A 123 12.73 -2.07 -7.41
C ASP A 123 11.59 -1.22 -6.81
N LEU A 124 10.44 -1.11 -7.50
CA LEU A 124 9.29 -0.33 -7.03
C LEU A 124 8.72 -0.87 -5.71
N ALA A 125 8.28 0.06 -4.84
CA ALA A 125 7.69 -0.31 -3.55
C ALA A 125 6.32 -0.98 -3.71
N PHE A 126 5.57 -0.58 -4.73
CA PHE A 126 4.21 -1.07 -4.98
C PHE A 126 4.03 -1.37 -6.48
N SER A 127 3.12 -2.29 -6.78
CA SER A 127 2.58 -2.46 -8.12
C SER A 127 1.17 -1.90 -8.17
N ILE A 128 0.77 -1.45 -9.36
CA ILE A 128 -0.57 -0.92 -9.60
C ILE A 128 -1.21 -1.60 -10.81
N TYR A 129 -2.51 -1.85 -10.70
CA TYR A 129 -3.38 -2.12 -11.82
C TYR A 129 -4.39 -0.98 -11.88
N LEU A 130 -4.26 -0.09 -12.87
CA LEU A 130 -5.09 1.11 -13.00
C LEU A 130 -5.84 1.12 -14.33
N LEU A 131 -5.10 1.32 -15.42
CA LEU A 131 -5.55 1.23 -16.82
C LEU A 131 -4.83 0.08 -17.53
N GLY A 132 -4.53 -0.97 -16.76
CA GLY A 132 -3.60 -2.02 -17.11
C GLY A 132 -2.58 -2.23 -16.00
N HIS A 133 -1.54 -3.02 -16.28
CA HIS A 133 -0.40 -3.18 -15.38
C HIS A 133 0.57 -2.01 -15.55
N ASP A 134 0.25 -0.91 -14.87
CA ASP A 134 0.99 0.34 -14.89
C ASP A 134 2.07 0.38 -13.79
N SER A 135 2.88 1.44 -13.79
CA SER A 135 3.93 1.65 -12.78
C SER A 135 3.54 2.78 -11.83
N CYS A 136 3.87 2.64 -10.54
CA CYS A 136 3.71 3.70 -9.54
C CYS A 136 4.96 3.84 -8.65
N ALA A 137 5.29 5.07 -8.29
CA ALA A 137 6.50 5.40 -7.53
C ALA A 137 6.35 6.72 -6.76
N GLY A 138 7.39 7.13 -6.04
CA GLY A 138 7.44 8.43 -5.37
C GLY A 138 6.39 8.56 -4.26
N HIS A 139 6.15 7.46 -3.56
CA HIS A 139 5.14 7.36 -2.54
C HIS A 139 5.50 8.21 -1.33
N GLN A 140 4.53 8.97 -0.82
CA GLN A 140 4.60 9.65 0.47
C GLN A 140 3.38 9.23 1.30
N ILE A 141 3.62 8.69 2.49
CA ILE A 141 2.59 8.17 3.38
C ILE A 141 2.69 8.89 4.72
N ARG A 142 1.59 9.51 5.14
CA ARG A 142 1.48 10.20 6.42
C ARG A 142 0.34 9.59 7.22
N PHE A 143 0.63 9.26 8.48
CA PHE A 143 -0.36 8.77 9.42
C PHE A 143 -0.83 9.89 10.35
N SER A 144 -2.03 9.74 10.87
CA SER A 144 -2.57 10.57 11.94
C SER A 144 -3.35 9.67 12.88
N LYS A 145 -2.78 9.43 14.07
CA LYS A 145 -3.38 8.56 15.08
C LYS A 145 -4.74 9.11 15.51
N THR A 146 -5.74 8.24 15.52
CA THR A 146 -7.09 8.50 16.03
C THR A 146 -7.34 7.62 17.27
N ASP A 147 -8.59 7.53 17.72
CA ASP A 147 -8.96 6.73 18.89
C ASP A 147 -8.83 5.22 18.63
N ASN A 148 -8.46 4.48 19.68
CA ASN A 148 -8.40 3.01 19.71
C ASN A 148 -7.36 2.39 18.75
N ASN A 149 -6.15 2.92 18.68
CA ASN A 149 -5.07 2.42 17.81
C ASN A 149 -5.43 2.38 16.31
N ARG A 150 -6.31 3.30 15.90
CA ARG A 150 -6.65 3.53 14.50
C ARG A 150 -5.92 4.74 13.95
N TYR A 151 -5.80 4.79 12.64
CA TYR A 151 -5.04 5.82 11.94
C TYR A 151 -5.82 6.31 10.74
N ASN A 152 -5.82 7.63 10.54
CA ASN A 152 -6.10 8.18 9.23
C ASN A 152 -4.77 8.23 8.46
N ILE A 153 -4.81 7.91 7.17
CA ILE A 153 -3.63 7.83 6.31
C ILE A 153 -3.87 8.69 5.08
N ILE A 154 -2.91 9.57 4.79
CA ILE A 154 -2.81 10.26 3.51
C ILE A 154 -1.67 9.60 2.76
N TRP A 155 -1.95 9.07 1.57
CA TRP A 155 -0.97 8.41 0.71
C TRP A 155 -0.98 9.05 -0.67
N THR A 156 0.12 9.64 -1.07
CA THR A 156 0.30 10.19 -2.42
C THR A 156 1.39 9.43 -3.17
N GLY A 157 1.38 9.54 -4.49
CA GLY A 157 2.44 9.02 -5.35
C GLY A 157 2.20 9.40 -6.80
N LYS A 158 3.08 8.91 -7.66
CA LYS A 158 3.05 9.14 -9.10
C LYS A 158 2.76 7.86 -9.86
N ILE A 159 2.23 8.01 -11.08
CA ILE A 159 1.86 6.91 -11.97
C ILE A 159 2.42 7.20 -13.37
N ALA A 160 2.97 6.16 -13.99
CA ALA A 160 3.32 6.10 -15.41
C ALA A 160 2.43 5.04 -16.08
N LEU A 161 1.84 5.37 -17.23
CA LEU A 161 0.98 4.45 -17.99
C LEU A 161 1.81 3.46 -18.81
N THR A 162 2.67 2.69 -18.14
CA THR A 162 3.61 1.77 -18.76
C THR A 162 2.90 0.68 -19.55
N TYR A 163 1.67 0.33 -19.20
CA TYR A 163 0.85 -0.60 -19.99
C TYR A 163 0.54 -0.05 -21.39
N ALA A 164 0.36 1.26 -21.52
CA ALA A 164 0.17 1.97 -22.79
C ALA A 164 1.51 2.35 -23.46
N GLY A 165 2.64 2.02 -22.83
CA GLY A 165 3.99 2.34 -23.32
C GLY A 165 4.49 3.73 -22.95
N ASP A 166 3.89 4.36 -21.94
CA ASP A 166 4.38 5.62 -21.36
C ASP A 166 5.09 5.38 -20.03
N ASP A 167 6.41 5.54 -20.03
CA ASP A 167 7.27 5.32 -18.86
C ASP A 167 7.47 6.61 -18.02
N GLU A 168 6.87 7.75 -18.42
CA GLU A 168 6.96 8.98 -17.65
C GLU A 168 5.96 8.99 -16.48
N PHE A 169 6.45 9.20 -15.25
CA PHE A 169 5.63 9.34 -14.04
C PHE A 169 4.90 10.70 -13.99
N SER A 170 4.06 10.95 -14.97
CA SER A 170 3.39 12.22 -15.28
C SER A 170 2.08 12.42 -14.52
N HIS A 171 1.47 11.34 -14.04
CA HIS A 171 0.18 11.37 -13.33
C HIS A 171 0.38 11.29 -11.82
N ASP A 172 -0.51 11.94 -11.06
CA ASP A 172 -0.48 11.95 -9.61
C ASP A 172 -1.72 11.25 -9.02
N PHE A 173 -1.55 10.63 -7.86
CA PHE A 173 -2.68 10.15 -7.06
C PHE A 173 -2.60 10.61 -5.60
N LYS A 174 -3.76 10.63 -4.95
CA LYS A 174 -3.92 10.87 -3.52
C LYS A 174 -5.00 9.95 -2.95
N ALA A 175 -4.65 9.11 -1.99
CA ALA A 175 -5.60 8.34 -1.19
C ALA A 175 -5.76 8.95 0.19
N GLU A 176 -7.01 9.04 0.63
CA GLU A 176 -7.44 9.41 1.98
C GLU A 176 -8.12 8.19 2.60
N ILE A 177 -7.46 7.58 3.58
CA ILE A 177 -7.92 6.37 4.24
C ILE A 177 -8.25 6.71 5.68
N PHE A 178 -9.45 6.32 6.14
CA PHE A 178 -9.92 6.60 7.49
C PHE A 178 -9.98 5.34 8.33
N ASN A 179 -9.71 5.48 9.63
CA ASN A 179 -9.89 4.42 10.63
C ASN A 179 -9.11 3.13 10.33
N ALA A 180 -7.95 3.21 9.66
CA ALA A 180 -7.11 2.06 9.38
C ALA A 180 -6.54 1.47 10.68
N GLU A 181 -6.57 0.13 10.78
CA GLU A 181 -5.93 -0.63 11.85
C GLU A 181 -4.63 -1.24 11.31
N PHE A 182 -3.58 -1.22 12.13
CA PHE A 182 -2.37 -1.97 11.81
C PHE A 182 -2.60 -3.45 12.09
N GLU A 183 -2.42 -4.29 11.08
CA GLU A 183 -2.67 -5.72 11.18
C GLU A 183 -1.53 -6.50 11.83
N GLY A 184 -0.46 -5.85 12.26
CA GLY A 184 0.69 -6.52 12.90
C GLY A 184 1.79 -6.92 11.92
N PHE A 185 2.85 -7.52 12.45
CA PHE A 185 4.03 -7.93 11.71
C PHE A 185 4.04 -9.43 11.38
N HIS A 186 4.18 -9.74 10.10
CA HIS A 186 4.44 -11.07 9.59
C HIS A 186 5.95 -11.37 9.56
N TYR A 187 6.29 -12.65 9.46
CA TYR A 187 7.68 -13.11 9.36
C TYR A 187 7.78 -14.32 8.44
N PRO A 188 8.98 -14.68 7.95
CA PRO A 188 9.15 -15.75 6.98
C PRO A 188 8.59 -17.08 7.51
N LYS A 189 7.79 -17.78 6.71
CA LYS A 189 7.11 -19.04 7.10
C LYS A 189 8.08 -20.18 7.42
N THR A 190 9.36 -20.03 7.05
CA THR A 190 10.45 -20.97 7.33
C THR A 190 11.03 -20.79 8.74
N TRP A 191 10.72 -19.71 9.45
CA TRP A 191 11.22 -19.44 10.79
C TRP A 191 10.40 -20.17 11.86
N SER A 192 11.09 -20.65 12.91
CA SER A 192 10.42 -21.05 14.14
C SER A 192 9.98 -19.80 14.93
N LEU A 193 9.05 -20.00 15.88
CA LEU A 193 8.59 -18.92 16.75
C LEU A 193 9.74 -18.34 17.59
N GLU A 194 10.68 -19.18 18.03
CA GLU A 194 11.87 -18.76 18.77
C GLU A 194 12.76 -17.85 17.92
N LYS A 195 13.03 -18.24 16.66
CA LYS A 195 13.80 -17.41 15.73
C LYS A 195 13.11 -16.07 15.47
N ALA A 196 11.79 -16.08 15.21
CA ALA A 196 11.02 -14.86 15.03
C ALA A 196 11.09 -13.95 16.28
N THR A 197 10.97 -14.55 17.47
CA THR A 197 11.11 -13.84 18.75
C THR A 197 12.48 -13.18 18.88
N GLU A 198 13.57 -13.89 18.61
CA GLU A 198 14.93 -13.34 18.66
C GLU A 198 15.10 -12.18 17.68
N MET A 199 14.62 -12.34 16.45
CA MET A 199 14.73 -11.34 15.40
C MET A 199 13.93 -10.07 15.72
N PHE A 200 12.66 -10.20 16.11
CA PHE A 200 11.86 -9.04 16.50
C PHE A 200 12.41 -8.37 17.77
N LYS A 201 12.86 -9.14 18.77
CA LYS A 201 13.47 -8.57 19.98
C LYS A 201 14.76 -7.79 19.69
N ALA A 202 15.52 -8.22 18.69
CA ALA A 202 16.70 -7.50 18.22
C ALA A 202 16.35 -6.21 17.47
N ARG A 203 15.22 -6.18 16.76
CA ARG A 203 14.85 -5.08 15.84
C ARG A 203 13.81 -4.10 16.36
N LEU A 204 12.94 -4.47 17.28
CA LEU A 204 11.88 -3.61 17.82
C LEU A 204 12.29 -3.00 19.16
N ALA A 205 12.08 -1.70 19.31
CA ALA A 205 11.97 -1.05 20.60
C ALA A 205 10.67 -1.51 21.26
N ASN A 206 10.66 -1.60 22.59
CA ASN A 206 9.47 -1.98 23.37
C ASN A 206 8.82 -3.31 22.91
N PHE A 207 9.61 -4.32 22.53
CA PHE A 207 9.12 -5.64 22.10
C PHE A 207 8.11 -6.27 23.08
N GLU A 208 8.23 -5.99 24.38
CA GLU A 208 7.29 -6.47 25.42
C GLU A 208 5.88 -5.88 25.30
N ALA A 209 5.67 -4.87 24.44
CA ALA A 209 4.34 -4.33 24.09
C ALA A 209 3.64 -5.12 22.98
N TYR A 210 4.23 -6.24 22.54
CA TYR A 210 3.72 -7.07 21.46
C TYR A 210 3.49 -8.51 21.91
N GLU A 211 2.56 -9.20 21.24
CA GLU A 211 2.34 -10.63 21.43
C GLU A 211 2.20 -11.38 20.11
N PHE A 212 2.56 -12.67 20.12
CA PHE A 212 2.33 -13.53 18.96
C PHE A 212 0.89 -14.07 18.97
N VAL A 213 0.15 -13.73 17.92
CA VAL A 213 -1.25 -14.14 17.74
C VAL A 213 -1.33 -15.28 16.72
N ASP A 214 -2.00 -16.38 17.07
CA ASP A 214 -2.24 -17.52 16.18
C ASP A 214 -3.29 -17.15 15.12
N LEU A 215 -2.87 -17.14 13.86
CA LEU A 215 -3.71 -16.85 12.70
C LEU A 215 -4.61 -18.03 12.32
N ASN A 216 -4.21 -19.25 12.69
CA ASN A 216 -4.90 -20.48 12.30
C ASN A 216 -5.20 -21.37 13.51
N PRO A 217 -6.00 -20.91 14.49
CA PRO A 217 -6.21 -21.61 15.76
C PRO A 217 -6.84 -23.01 15.60
N LYS A 218 -7.52 -23.24 14.47
CA LYS A 218 -8.22 -24.49 14.12
C LYS A 218 -7.40 -25.43 13.23
N SER A 219 -6.20 -25.03 12.81
CA SER A 219 -5.32 -25.82 11.93
C SER A 219 -4.23 -26.51 12.74
N ASN A 220 -3.78 -27.67 12.26
CA ASN A 220 -2.57 -28.32 12.78
C ASN A 220 -1.29 -27.59 12.35
N LYS A 221 -1.37 -26.78 11.29
CA LYS A 221 -0.28 -25.89 10.86
C LYS A 221 -0.49 -24.53 11.51
N ARG A 222 0.27 -24.27 12.57
CA ARG A 222 0.27 -23.00 13.29
C ARG A 222 0.99 -21.93 12.47
N GLU A 223 0.37 -20.76 12.33
CA GLU A 223 0.97 -19.58 11.72
C GLU A 223 0.70 -18.41 12.67
N TYR A 224 1.70 -17.57 12.93
CA TYR A 224 1.58 -16.46 13.87
C TYR A 224 1.95 -15.15 13.18
N LYS A 225 1.44 -14.06 13.74
CA LYS A 225 1.93 -12.69 13.52
C LYS A 225 2.28 -12.06 14.87
N LEU A 226 3.16 -11.07 14.87
CA LEU A 226 3.43 -10.24 16.04
C LEU A 226 2.50 -9.03 16.03
N ASP A 227 1.59 -8.94 16.98
CA ASP A 227 0.57 -7.89 17.07
C ASP A 227 0.82 -6.98 18.29
N GLN A 228 0.37 -5.73 18.23
CA GLN A 228 0.44 -4.83 19.39
C GLN A 228 -0.60 -5.24 20.43
N LEU A 229 -0.21 -5.22 21.71
CA LEU A 229 -1.15 -5.41 22.80
C LEU A 229 -2.22 -4.30 22.77
N LYS A 230 -3.49 -4.71 22.83
CA LYS A 230 -4.65 -3.81 22.80
C LYS A 230 -4.93 -3.14 24.14
#